data_AF-A0A0N4TEC1-F1
#
_entry.id   AF-A0A0N4TEC1-F1
#
_cell.length_a   1.000
_cell.length_b   1.000
_cell.length_c   1.000
_cell.angle_alpha   90.00
_cell.angle_beta   90.00
_cell.angle_gamma   90.00
#
_symmetry.space_group_name_H-M   'P 1'
#
loop_
_entity.id
_entity.type
_entity.pdbx_description
1 polymer ?
#
loop_
_entity_poly.entity_id
_entity_poly.type
_entity_poly.pdbx_seq_one_letter_code
_entity_poly.pdbx_strand_id
1 'polypeptide(L)'
;MFAVPEPKKPFVYDEWCREIDQHPAFMTVLEPDKNGEFSEAIQALQALKYEDDELEDRRAVAEKHKLDGNKHYKYKKYHWAINRYTDGINQRCTDRSLNSVLYANRAAAQKRIGNIGSAFRDCFFARKFNPDNMKVST
;
A
#
# COMPACT_ATOMS: atom_id res chain seq x y z
N MET A 1 46.56 -19.62 -19.64
CA MET A 1 45.67 -19.67 -20.82
C MET A 1 44.90 -18.36 -20.87
N PHE A 2 45.22 -17.47 -21.79
CA PHE A 2 44.51 -16.21 -21.97
C PHE A 2 43.22 -16.49 -22.75
N ALA A 3 42.07 -16.07 -22.22
CA ALA A 3 40.79 -16.19 -22.89
C ALA A 3 40.85 -15.39 -24.20
N VAL A 4 40.73 -16.09 -25.33
CA VAL A 4 40.60 -15.47 -26.65
C VAL A 4 39.29 -14.68 -26.62
N PRO A 5 39.29 -13.36 -26.88
CA PRO A 5 38.05 -12.59 -26.92
C PRO A 5 37.18 -13.14 -28.04
N GLU A 6 35.96 -13.54 -27.70
CA GLU A 6 35.01 -14.07 -28.68
C GLU A 6 34.79 -13.05 -29.81
N PRO A 7 34.75 -13.48 -31.08
CA PRO A 7 34.54 -12.58 -32.19
C PRO A 7 33.18 -11.89 -32.02
N LYS A 8 33.18 -10.55 -32.06
CA LYS A 8 31.95 -9.76 -31.96
C LYS A 8 31.01 -10.20 -33.08
N LYS A 9 29.82 -10.68 -32.71
CA LYS A 9 28.79 -11.06 -33.68
C LYS A 9 28.54 -9.88 -34.64
N PRO A 10 28.47 -10.11 -35.96
CA PRO A 10 28.07 -9.07 -36.89
C PRO A 10 26.66 -8.59 -36.51
N PHE A 11 26.47 -7.28 -36.51
CA PHE A 11 25.16 -6.70 -36.19
C PHE A 11 24.18 -7.03 -37.33
N VAL A 12 23.17 -7.84 -37.02
CA VAL A 12 22.08 -8.18 -37.93
C VAL A 12 20.80 -7.55 -37.36
N TYR A 13 20.22 -6.61 -38.11
CA TYR A 13 19.08 -5.82 -37.63
C TYR A 13 17.88 -6.68 -37.25
N ASP A 14 17.51 -7.65 -38.10
CA ASP A 14 16.39 -8.56 -37.84
C ASP A 14 16.58 -9.43 -36.59
N GLU A 15 17.81 -9.88 -36.34
CA GLU A 15 18.15 -10.71 -35.18
C GLU A 15 18.15 -9.87 -33.89
N TRP A 16 18.67 -8.65 -33.97
CA TRP A 16 18.61 -7.67 -32.89
C TRP A 16 17.17 -7.27 -32.53
N CYS A 17 16.29 -7.06 -33.53
CA CYS A 17 14.88 -6.79 -33.29
C CYS A 17 14.20 -7.94 -32.55
N ARG A 18 14.45 -9.21 -32.92
CA ARG A 18 13.89 -10.38 -32.18
C ARG A 18 14.36 -10.43 -30.73
N GLU A 19 15.64 -10.13 -30.48
CA GLU A 19 16.20 -10.14 -29.14
C GLU A 19 15.61 -9.02 -28.27
N ILE A 20 15.41 -7.82 -28.83
CA ILE A 20 14.80 -6.69 -28.14
C ILE A 20 13.29 -6.90 -27.90
N ASP A 21 12.57 -7.46 -28.87
CA ASP A 21 11.13 -7.73 -28.74
C ASP A 21 10.83 -8.79 -27.67
N GLN A 22 11.77 -9.71 -27.40
CA GLN A 22 11.67 -10.67 -26.30
C GLN A 22 12.04 -10.08 -24.94
N HIS A 23 12.67 -8.91 -24.90
CA HIS A 23 13.07 -8.29 -23.66
C HIS A 23 11.85 -7.69 -22.94
N PRO A 24 11.58 -8.05 -21.67
CA PRO A 24 10.35 -7.68 -20.98
C PRO A 24 10.16 -6.16 -20.81
N ALA A 25 11.24 -5.37 -20.93
CA ALA A 25 11.16 -3.91 -20.90
C ALA A 25 10.64 -3.28 -22.22
N PHE A 26 10.68 -4.00 -23.35
CA PHE A 26 10.38 -3.46 -24.69
C PHE A 26 9.31 -4.27 -25.46
N MET A 27 8.86 -5.40 -24.91
CA MET A 27 7.83 -6.25 -25.52
C MET A 27 6.49 -5.50 -25.68
N THR A 28 5.97 -5.44 -26.91
CA THR A 28 4.73 -4.73 -27.27
C THR A 28 3.49 -5.63 -27.25
N VAL A 29 3.65 -6.95 -27.32
CA VAL A 29 2.57 -7.95 -27.32
C VAL A 29 2.89 -9.06 -26.31
N LEU A 30 1.98 -9.30 -25.37
CA LEU A 30 2.06 -10.38 -24.40
C LEU A 30 1.49 -11.67 -25.01
N GLU A 31 2.32 -12.40 -25.75
CA GLU A 31 1.94 -13.74 -26.20
C GLU A 31 2.39 -14.78 -25.17
N PRO A 32 1.47 -15.65 -24.68
CA PRO A 32 1.86 -16.75 -23.82
C PRO A 32 2.76 -17.71 -24.59
N ASP A 33 3.63 -18.45 -23.88
CA ASP A 33 4.46 -19.45 -24.52
C ASP A 33 3.61 -20.58 -25.15
N LYS A 34 4.28 -21.53 -25.80
CA LYS A 34 3.63 -22.68 -26.46
C LYS A 34 2.81 -23.55 -25.48
N ASN A 35 3.05 -23.41 -24.18
CA ASN A 35 2.39 -24.12 -23.09
C ASN A 35 1.32 -23.26 -22.39
N GLY A 36 1.14 -22.01 -22.79
CA GLY A 36 0.18 -21.08 -22.19
C GLY A 36 0.72 -20.29 -21.00
N GLU A 37 2.01 -20.40 -20.67
CA GLU A 37 2.60 -19.78 -19.49
C GLU A 37 3.37 -18.50 -19.83
N PHE A 38 3.21 -17.46 -19.01
CA PHE A 38 3.99 -16.23 -19.11
C PHE A 38 5.36 -16.43 -18.44
N SER A 39 6.41 -15.79 -18.96
CA SER A 39 7.74 -15.79 -18.33
C SER A 39 7.66 -15.37 -16.85
N GLU A 40 8.49 -15.98 -15.99
CA GLU A 40 8.55 -15.69 -14.54
C GLU A 40 8.69 -14.19 -14.25
N ALA A 41 9.48 -13.48 -15.07
CA ALA A 41 9.64 -12.03 -14.95
C ALA A 41 8.34 -11.25 -15.22
N ILE A 42 7.52 -11.71 -16.18
CA ILE A 42 6.23 -11.09 -16.51
C ILE A 42 5.22 -11.36 -15.39
N GLN A 43 5.22 -12.57 -14.83
CA GLN A 43 4.36 -12.90 -13.69
C GLN A 43 4.71 -12.06 -12.45
N ALA A 44 6.00 -11.89 -12.16
CA ALA A 44 6.46 -11.03 -11.06
C ALA A 44 6.07 -9.56 -11.28
N LEU A 45 6.23 -9.04 -12.50
CA LEU A 45 5.78 -7.68 -12.86
C LEU A 45 4.27 -7.50 -12.74
N GLN A 46 3.50 -8.50 -13.17
CA GLN A 46 2.04 -8.47 -13.08
C GLN A 46 1.57 -8.54 -11.62
N ALA A 47 2.22 -9.33 -10.76
CA ALA A 47 1.95 -9.36 -9.33
C ALA A 47 2.19 -7.99 -8.67
N LEU A 48 3.33 -7.34 -8.96
CA LEU A 48 3.63 -5.99 -8.45
C LEU A 48 2.54 -4.97 -8.84
N LYS A 49 2.03 -5.02 -10.06
CA LYS A 49 0.95 -4.12 -10.51
C LYS A 49 -0.33 -4.33 -9.71
N TYR A 50 -0.74 -5.57 -9.45
CA TYR A 50 -1.97 -5.84 -8.68
C TYR A 50 -1.81 -5.57 -7.19
N GLU A 51 -0.60 -5.69 -6.63
CA GLU A 51 -0.32 -5.31 -5.24
C GLU A 51 -0.56 -3.80 -5.01
N ASP A 52 -0.20 -2.96 -5.97
CA ASP A 52 -0.45 -1.51 -5.93
C ASP A 52 -1.95 -1.19 -5.97
N ASP A 53 -2.73 -1.86 -6.82
CA ASP A 53 -4.19 -1.70 -6.87
C ASP A 53 -4.84 -2.11 -5.53
N GLU A 54 -4.40 -3.22 -4.92
CA GLU A 54 -4.89 -3.67 -3.60
C GLU A 54 -4.50 -2.69 -2.47
N LEU A 55 -3.38 -2.00 -2.59
CA LEU A 55 -2.95 -0.96 -1.65
C LEU A 55 -3.82 0.30 -1.75
N GLU A 56 -4.17 0.74 -2.96
CA GLU A 56 -5.09 1.86 -3.16
C GLU A 56 -6.48 1.55 -2.62
N ASP A 57 -6.99 0.34 -2.85
CA ASP A 57 -8.27 -0.10 -2.32
C ASP A 57 -8.29 -0.08 -0.78
N ARG A 58 -7.24 -0.59 -0.13
CA ARG A 58 -7.12 -0.54 1.34
C ARG A 58 -7.13 0.87 1.90
N ARG A 59 -6.49 1.82 1.21
CA ARG A 59 -6.49 3.24 1.59
C ARG A 59 -7.90 3.83 1.49
N ALA A 60 -8.61 3.59 0.39
CA ALA A 60 -9.96 4.08 0.19
C ALA A 60 -10.94 3.52 1.24
N VAL A 61 -10.83 2.23 1.57
CA VAL A 61 -11.65 1.59 2.61
C VAL A 61 -11.35 2.18 3.99
N ALA A 62 -10.07 2.39 4.34
CA ALA A 62 -9.69 3.04 5.60
C ALA A 62 -10.23 4.48 5.71
N GLU A 63 -10.25 5.22 4.61
CA GLU A 63 -10.82 6.57 4.55
C GLU A 63 -12.35 6.58 4.73
N LYS A 64 -13.06 5.62 4.14
CA LYS A 64 -14.49 5.43 4.38
C LYS A 64 -14.78 5.18 5.86
N HIS A 65 -14.02 4.30 6.50
CA HIS A 65 -14.13 4.03 7.93
C HIS A 65 -13.84 5.25 8.81
N LYS A 66 -12.87 6.09 8.42
CA LYS A 66 -12.63 7.40 9.06
C LYS A 66 -13.87 8.28 9.00
N LEU A 67 -14.51 8.39 7.84
CA LEU A 67 -15.71 9.21 7.65
C LEU A 67 -16.90 8.70 8.47
N ASP A 68 -17.12 7.38 8.48
CA ASP A 68 -18.17 6.75 9.28
C ASP A 68 -17.93 6.93 10.79
N GLY A 69 -16.68 6.75 11.24
CA GLY A 69 -16.29 7.01 12.62
C GLY A 69 -16.53 8.47 13.03
N ASN A 70 -16.19 9.42 12.15
CA ASN A 70 -16.44 10.85 12.37
C ASN A 70 -17.94 11.15 12.49
N LYS A 71 -18.76 10.50 11.67
CA LYS A 71 -20.23 10.61 11.73
C LYS A 71 -20.76 10.14 13.09
N HIS A 72 -20.34 8.96 13.55
CA HIS A 72 -20.73 8.46 14.88
C HIS A 72 -20.23 9.35 16.03
N TYR A 73 -19.01 9.88 15.90
CA TYR A 73 -18.44 10.80 16.90
C TYR A 73 -19.27 12.08 17.03
N LYS A 74 -19.73 12.65 15.90
CA LYS A 74 -20.64 13.82 15.89
C LYS A 74 -21.96 13.53 16.62
N TYR A 75 -22.51 12.32 16.45
CA TYR A 75 -23.72 11.88 17.16
C TYR A 75 -23.47 11.43 18.62
N LYS A 76 -22.27 11.66 19.17
CA LYS A 76 -21.87 11.22 20.52
C LYS A 76 -21.97 9.70 20.74
N LYS A 77 -22.02 8.92 19.66
CA LYS A 77 -22.02 7.44 19.69
C LYS A 77 -20.57 6.95 19.74
N TYR A 78 -19.87 7.22 20.83
CA TYR A 78 -18.43 7.03 20.93
C TYR A 78 -17.97 5.57 20.79
N HIS A 79 -18.71 4.60 21.34
CA HIS A 79 -18.41 3.17 21.15
C HIS A 79 -18.44 2.76 19.67
N TRP A 80 -19.47 3.21 18.93
CA TRP A 80 -19.56 2.96 17.49
C TRP A 80 -18.45 3.65 16.70
N ALA A 81 -18.09 4.87 17.09
CA ALA A 81 -16.96 5.59 16.49
C ALA A 81 -15.65 4.83 16.68
N ILE A 82 -15.38 4.32 17.89
CA ILE A 82 -14.19 3.51 18.21
C ILE A 82 -14.12 2.27 17.31
N ASN A 83 -15.23 1.56 17.14
CA ASN A 83 -15.28 0.37 16.30
C ASN A 83 -14.93 0.73 14.85
N ARG A 84 -15.53 1.79 14.29
CA ARG A 84 -15.24 2.23 12.92
C ARG A 84 -13.80 2.67 12.72
N TYR A 85 -13.22 3.41 13.67
CA TYR A 85 -11.79 3.74 13.57
C TYR A 85 -10.90 2.50 13.66
N THR A 86 -11.29 1.51 14.46
CA THR A 86 -10.56 0.23 14.58
C THR A 86 -10.65 -0.58 13.29
N ASP A 87 -11.82 -0.64 12.66
CA ASP A 87 -12.00 -1.26 11.34
C ASP A 87 -11.07 -0.60 10.30
N GLY A 88 -10.96 0.74 10.32
CA GLY A 88 -10.05 1.48 9.45
C GLY A 88 -8.58 1.19 9.71
N ILE A 89 -8.16 1.07 10.97
CA ILE A 89 -6.78 0.70 11.34
C ILE A 89 -6.46 -0.75 10.90
N ASN A 90 -7.44 -1.65 11.00
CA ASN A 90 -7.28 -3.05 10.62
C ASN A 90 -7.09 -3.26 9.11
N GLN A 91 -7.43 -2.27 8.28
CA GLN A 91 -7.12 -2.31 6.84
C GLN A 91 -5.61 -2.26 6.55
N ARG A 92 -4.78 -1.90 7.54
CA ARG A 92 -3.32 -1.83 7.40
C ARG A 92 -2.89 -1.05 6.16
N CYS A 93 -3.51 0.11 5.92
CA CYS A 93 -3.11 0.97 4.81
C CYS A 93 -1.66 1.44 5.01
N THR A 94 -0.93 1.64 3.91
CA THR A 94 0.47 2.12 3.92
C THR A 94 0.57 3.62 4.22
N ASP A 95 -0.54 4.36 4.08
CA ASP A 95 -0.62 5.79 4.37
C ASP A 95 -0.45 6.07 5.88
N ARG A 96 0.75 6.51 6.26
CA ARG A 96 1.10 6.85 7.65
C ARG A 96 0.28 8.03 8.17
N SER A 97 -0.06 9.00 7.31
CA SER A 97 -0.83 10.17 7.72
C SER A 97 -2.26 9.77 8.09
N LEU A 98 -2.89 8.96 7.24
CA LEU A 98 -4.23 8.42 7.50
C LEU A 98 -4.27 7.57 8.78
N ASN A 99 -3.28 6.69 8.96
CA ASN A 99 -3.15 5.89 10.18
C ASN A 99 -3.02 6.79 11.42
N SER A 100 -2.14 7.80 11.39
CA SER A 100 -1.99 8.74 12.50
C SER A 100 -3.32 9.41 12.87
N VAL A 101 -4.10 9.84 11.88
CA VAL A 101 -5.42 10.46 12.09
C VAL A 101 -6.42 9.47 12.69
N LEU A 102 -6.45 8.21 12.22
CA LEU A 102 -7.33 7.18 12.76
C LEU A 102 -7.05 6.90 14.24
N TYR A 103 -5.78 6.74 14.61
CA TYR A 103 -5.37 6.56 16.01
C TYR A 103 -5.73 7.79 16.86
N ALA A 104 -5.45 9.01 16.38
CA ALA A 104 -5.80 10.24 17.11
C ALA A 104 -7.32 10.40 17.33
N ASN A 105 -8.13 10.09 16.32
CA ASN A 105 -9.59 10.14 16.43
C ASN A 105 -10.15 9.05 17.35
N ARG A 106 -9.56 7.85 17.34
CA ARG A 106 -9.89 6.78 18.28
C ARG A 106 -9.52 7.16 19.71
N ALA A 107 -8.36 7.78 19.93
CA ALA A 107 -7.95 8.31 21.23
C ALA A 107 -8.96 9.34 21.77
N ALA A 108 -9.41 10.27 20.92
CA ALA A 108 -10.43 11.25 21.30
C ALA A 108 -11.75 10.57 21.71
N ALA A 109 -12.20 9.55 20.98
CA ALA A 109 -13.40 8.79 21.31
C ALA A 109 -13.24 7.96 22.61
N GLN A 110 -12.08 7.32 22.82
CA GLN A 110 -11.76 6.59 24.05
C GLN A 110 -11.74 7.52 25.27
N LYS A 111 -11.16 8.72 25.13
CA LYS A 111 -11.16 9.74 26.18
C LYS A 111 -12.59 10.14 26.59
N ARG A 112 -13.52 10.24 25.63
CA ARG A 112 -14.92 10.61 25.89
C ARG A 112 -15.69 9.57 26.70
N ILE A 113 -15.31 8.29 26.62
CA ILE A 113 -15.92 7.22 27.41
C ILE A 113 -15.16 6.90 28.71
N GLY A 114 -14.11 7.67 29.04
CA GLY A 114 -13.32 7.49 30.26
C GLY A 114 -12.15 6.51 30.15
N ASN A 115 -11.89 5.94 28.97
CA ASN A 115 -10.83 4.96 28.75
C ASN A 115 -9.47 5.63 28.51
N ILE A 116 -8.93 6.28 29.54
CA ILE A 116 -7.72 7.11 29.43
C ILE A 116 -6.48 6.28 29.05
N GLY A 117 -6.31 5.07 29.60
CA GLY A 117 -5.17 4.21 29.28
C GLY A 117 -5.13 3.74 27.83
N SER A 118 -6.29 3.51 27.22
CA SER A 118 -6.37 3.18 25.79
C SER A 118 -6.17 4.43 24.92
N ALA A 119 -6.72 5.57 25.33
CA ALA A 119 -6.50 6.84 24.64
C ALA A 119 -5.01 7.22 24.60
N PHE A 120 -4.27 7.04 25.70
CA PHE A 120 -2.83 7.33 25.75
C PHE A 120 -2.02 6.45 24.79
N ARG A 121 -2.31 5.14 24.77
CA ARG A 121 -1.67 4.22 23.81
C ARG A 121 -1.95 4.62 22.37
N ASP A 122 -3.19 4.99 22.06
CA ASP A 122 -3.56 5.47 20.73
C ASP A 122 -2.83 6.77 20.36
N CYS A 123 -2.66 7.72 21.29
CA CYS A 123 -1.84 8.91 21.08
C CYS A 123 -0.36 8.56 20.78
N PHE A 124 0.22 7.60 21.52
CA PHE A 124 1.58 7.14 21.26
C PHE A 124 1.74 6.58 19.83
N PHE A 125 0.82 5.72 19.39
CA PHE A 125 0.85 5.20 18.02
C PHE A 125 0.62 6.29 16.98
N ALA A 126 -0.31 7.22 17.21
CA ALA A 126 -0.55 8.33 16.30
C ALA A 126 0.73 9.16 16.06
N ARG A 127 1.49 9.44 17.12
CA ARG A 127 2.77 10.16 17.05
C ARG A 127 3.88 9.34 16.39
N LYS A 128 3.88 8.01 16.57
CA LYS A 128 4.81 7.11 15.88
C LYS A 128 4.62 7.15 14.35
N PHE A 129 3.38 7.28 13.88
CA PHE A 129 3.08 7.36 12.45
C PHE A 129 3.31 8.76 11.86
N ASN A 130 2.93 9.81 12.59
CA ASN A 130 3.19 11.19 12.18
C ASN A 130 3.53 12.04 13.43
N PRO A 131 4.81 12.42 13.60
CA PRO A 131 5.27 13.24 14.71
C PRO A 131 4.66 14.65 14.75
N ASP A 132 4.28 15.20 13.60
CA ASP A 132 3.77 16.58 13.45
C ASP A 132 2.25 16.68 13.65
N ASN A 133 1.58 15.59 14.05
CA ASN A 133 0.14 15.60 14.26
C ASN A 133 -0.21 16.43 15.52
N MET A 134 -0.52 17.71 15.33
CA MET A 134 -0.88 18.66 16.40
C MET A 134 -2.09 18.23 17.25
N LYS A 135 -2.91 17.27 16.80
CA LYS A 135 -4.00 16.72 17.64
C LYS A 135 -3.52 15.86 18.79
N VAL A 136 -2.27 15.41 18.77
CA VAL A 136 -1.69 14.46 19.74
C VAL A 136 -0.88 15.18 20.83
N SER A 137 -0.64 16.49 20.72
CA SER A 137 0.33 17.22 21.54
C SER A 137 -0.17 17.74 22.90
N THR A 138 -1.24 17.20 23.49
CA THR A 138 -1.76 17.65 24.80
C THR A 138 -2.51 16.54 25.51
#